data_AF-A0A208XYD4-F1
#
_entry.id   AF-A0A208XYD4-F1
#
_cell.length_a   1.000
_cell.length_b   1.000
_cell.length_c   1.000
_cell.angle_alpha   90.00
_cell.angle_beta   90.00
_cell.angle_gamma   90.00
#
_symmetry.space_group_name_H-M   'P 1'
#
loop_
_entity.id
_entity.type
_entity.pdbx_description
1 polymer ?
#
loop_
_entity_poly.entity_id
_entity_poly.type
_entity_poly.pdbx_seq_one_letter_code
_entity_poly.pdbx_strand_id
1 'polypeptide(L)'
;MLYGWLLASALGLVLGTLIGVSPALRAWTQPTLEFVRPLPASAVMPVAIALLGLSPGMVLAVIAFGAIWPVLLSTVHGFASVDPRLHEVARVLGLSRSSMPASSCWAPSGSSATACSRWPNGWPAPTTAPFLLSGRIMPRRIVDLSIYLENDILSDPPALAPRITYENHVQGVAGFQRLLPGLKAEDLPDGEAAAAEWVTLTTHSGTHLDAPYHFHSTMNRGERAITIDEVDLDWCFQPGVKLDFRHFPDGYVVTAADVEAELARIGHTLRPLEIVLVNTRAGSRYGHPDYVETGCGMGYEATMYLLERGVRLTGTDAWSWDAPFSHTARKYRETGDKSLIWEGHKAGRDIGYCHIEKLHNLECLPPDGFYVSCFPHKVRAASAGWTRAVAIFDDRLFAPA
;
A
#
# COMPACT_ATOMS: atom_id res chain seq x y z
N MET A 1 1.63 14.67 -49.33
CA MET A 1 2.38 14.24 -48.14
C MET A 1 1.54 14.38 -46.87
N LEU A 2 1.24 15.60 -46.41
CA LEU A 2 0.42 15.82 -45.19
C LEU A 2 -0.95 15.13 -45.25
N TYR A 3 -1.65 15.21 -46.39
CA TYR A 3 -2.95 14.56 -46.59
C TYR A 3 -2.88 13.03 -46.43
N GLY A 4 -1.86 12.38 -47.01
CA GLY A 4 -1.69 10.92 -46.90
C GLY A 4 -1.35 10.48 -45.48
N TRP A 5 -0.56 11.28 -44.75
CA TRP A 5 -0.29 11.05 -43.35
C TRP A 5 -1.54 11.20 -42.48
N LEU A 6 -2.31 12.28 -42.64
CA LEU A 6 -3.56 12.51 -41.91
C LEU A 6 -4.58 11.39 -42.14
N LEU A 7 -4.74 10.96 -43.39
CA LEU A 7 -5.63 9.86 -43.73
C LEU A 7 -5.17 8.54 -43.09
N ALA A 8 -3.87 8.24 -43.11
CA ALA A 8 -3.31 7.06 -42.47
C ALA A 8 -3.44 7.10 -40.94
N SER A 9 -3.24 8.26 -40.31
CA SER A 9 -3.43 8.43 -38.87
C SER A 9 -4.89 8.27 -38.47
N ALA A 10 -5.82 8.87 -39.21
CA ALA A 10 -7.25 8.71 -38.96
C ALA A 10 -7.69 7.24 -39.11
N LEU A 11 -7.23 6.57 -40.17
CA LEU A 11 -7.53 5.16 -40.41
C LEU A 11 -6.90 4.24 -39.36
N GLY A 12 -5.64 4.50 -38.98
CA GLY A 12 -4.93 3.77 -37.93
C GLY A 12 -5.62 3.91 -36.57
N LEU A 13 -6.12 5.10 -36.24
CA LEU A 13 -6.89 5.32 -35.01
C LEU A 13 -8.19 4.52 -35.02
N VAL A 14 -8.99 4.63 -36.09
CA VAL A 14 -10.28 3.93 -36.19
C VAL A 14 -10.09 2.42 -36.12
N LEU A 15 -9.19 1.86 -36.93
CA LEU A 15 -8.89 0.42 -36.92
C LEU A 15 -8.29 -0.02 -35.57
N GLY A 16 -7.45 0.81 -34.97
CA GLY A 16 -6.79 0.51 -33.71
C GLY A 16 -7.76 0.47 -32.54
N THR A 17 -8.75 1.36 -32.53
CA THR A 17 -9.85 1.34 -31.55
C THR A 17 -10.72 0.10 -31.72
N LEU A 18 -11.10 -0.25 -32.95
CA LEU A 18 -11.92 -1.44 -33.21
C LEU A 18 -11.23 -2.72 -32.73
N ILE A 19 -9.93 -2.87 -33.02
CA ILE A 19 -9.12 -4.01 -32.60
C ILE A 19 -8.86 -3.99 -31.09
N GLY A 20 -8.56 -2.81 -30.52
CA GLY A 20 -8.23 -2.64 -29.11
C GLY A 20 -9.38 -2.94 -28.15
N VAL A 21 -10.62 -2.56 -28.51
CA VAL A 21 -11.82 -2.77 -27.68
C VAL A 21 -12.24 -4.25 -27.63
N SER A 22 -11.90 -5.06 -28.63
CA SER A 22 -12.34 -6.45 -28.73
C SER A 22 -11.17 -7.44 -28.58
N PRO A 23 -11.09 -8.17 -27.45
CA PRO A 23 -10.07 -9.20 -27.24
C PRO A 23 -10.07 -10.28 -28.33
N ALA A 24 -11.25 -10.62 -28.86
CA ALA A 24 -11.38 -11.58 -29.96
C ALA A 24 -10.80 -11.02 -31.25
N LEU A 25 -11.16 -9.80 -31.64
CA LEU A 25 -10.66 -9.19 -32.87
C LEU A 25 -9.14 -9.03 -32.84
N ARG A 26 -8.57 -8.68 -31.68
CA ARG A 26 -7.12 -8.68 -31.44
C ARG A 26 -6.51 -10.07 -31.67
N ALA A 27 -7.06 -11.12 -31.07
CA ALA A 27 -6.53 -12.48 -31.23
C ALA A 27 -6.52 -12.97 -32.68
N TRP A 28 -7.55 -12.64 -33.47
CA TRP A 28 -7.64 -13.01 -34.88
C TRP A 28 -6.73 -12.16 -35.78
N THR A 29 -6.58 -10.86 -35.49
CA THR A 29 -5.82 -9.94 -36.35
C THR A 29 -4.33 -9.94 -36.05
N GLN A 30 -3.93 -10.30 -34.83
CA GLN A 30 -2.53 -10.18 -34.38
C GLN A 30 -1.52 -10.94 -35.24
N PRO A 31 -1.73 -12.20 -35.65
CA PRO A 31 -0.78 -12.89 -36.54
C PRO A 31 -0.60 -12.18 -37.88
N THR A 32 -1.68 -11.60 -38.42
CA THR A 32 -1.63 -10.85 -39.69
C THR A 32 -0.90 -9.52 -39.52
N LEU A 33 -1.16 -8.79 -38.42
CA LEU A 33 -0.48 -7.53 -38.13
C LEU A 33 1.02 -7.73 -37.91
N GLU A 34 1.42 -8.78 -37.20
CA GLU A 34 2.83 -9.12 -36.98
C GLU A 34 3.56 -9.52 -38.25
N PHE A 35 2.86 -10.14 -39.20
CA PHE A 35 3.40 -10.51 -40.51
C PHE A 35 3.53 -9.30 -41.47
N VAL A 36 2.53 -8.41 -41.50
CA VAL A 36 2.50 -7.29 -42.46
C VAL A 36 3.31 -6.07 -41.97
N ARG A 37 3.34 -5.80 -40.65
CA ARG A 37 4.06 -4.64 -40.08
C ARG A 37 5.55 -4.51 -40.46
N PRO A 38 6.36 -5.58 -40.62
CA PRO A 38 7.79 -5.45 -40.86
C PRO A 38 8.10 -5.18 -42.34
N LEU A 39 7.10 -5.23 -43.23
CA LEU A 39 7.29 -5.04 -44.66
C LEU A 39 7.78 -3.61 -44.92
N PRO A 40 9.02 -3.41 -45.40
CA PRO A 40 9.50 -2.08 -45.70
C PRO A 40 8.70 -1.50 -46.87
N ALA A 41 8.52 -0.19 -46.90
CA ALA A 41 7.80 0.49 -48.00
C ALA A 41 8.35 0.10 -49.38
N SER A 42 9.66 -0.14 -49.49
CA SER A 42 10.33 -0.61 -50.71
C SER A 42 9.83 -1.97 -51.20
N ALA A 43 9.40 -2.87 -50.31
CA ALA A 43 8.82 -4.16 -50.68
C ALA A 43 7.40 -4.02 -51.26
N VAL A 44 6.67 -2.96 -50.88
CA VAL A 44 5.30 -2.69 -51.33
C VAL A 44 5.26 -1.88 -52.63
N MET A 45 6.33 -1.14 -52.94
CA MET A 45 6.42 -0.27 -54.12
C MET A 45 6.12 -0.97 -55.45
N PRO A 46 6.68 -2.15 -55.79
CA PRO A 46 6.43 -2.78 -57.09
C PRO A 46 4.95 -3.14 -57.30
N VAL A 47 4.28 -3.61 -56.26
CA VAL A 47 2.84 -3.92 -56.28
C VAL A 47 2.02 -2.64 -56.43
N ALA A 48 2.39 -1.58 -55.71
CA ALA A 48 1.72 -0.29 -55.82
C ALA A 48 1.87 0.32 -57.23
N ILE A 49 3.05 0.20 -57.85
CA ILE A 49 3.29 0.64 -59.23
C ILE A 49 2.45 -0.17 -60.22
N ALA A 50 2.36 -1.49 -60.04
CA ALA A 50 1.56 -2.34 -60.92
C ALA A 50 0.06 -2.05 -60.86
N LEU A 51 -0.47 -1.68 -59.68
CA LEU A 51 -1.90 -1.44 -59.48
C LEU A 51 -2.33 0.01 -59.73
N LEU A 52 -1.48 0.99 -59.38
CA LEU A 52 -1.82 2.42 -59.36
C LEU A 52 -1.00 3.26 -60.36
N GLY A 53 -0.06 2.62 -61.07
CA GLY A 53 0.89 3.27 -61.97
C GLY A 53 1.90 4.17 -61.26
N LEU A 54 2.79 4.78 -62.05
CA LEU A 54 3.69 5.85 -61.58
C LEU A 54 2.92 7.17 -61.46
N SER A 55 2.05 7.26 -60.47
CA SER A 55 1.17 8.41 -60.23
C SER A 55 1.41 9.03 -58.84
N PRO A 56 1.01 10.30 -58.62
CA PRO A 56 1.00 10.90 -57.28
C PRO A 56 0.14 10.11 -56.28
N GLY A 57 -0.90 9.40 -56.75
CA GLY A 57 -1.75 8.53 -55.93
C GLY A 57 -0.99 7.33 -55.37
N MET A 58 -0.11 6.71 -56.16
CA MET A 58 0.75 5.61 -55.72
C MET A 58 1.72 6.06 -54.62
N VAL A 59 2.34 7.24 -54.75
CA VAL A 59 3.22 7.80 -53.72
C VAL A 59 2.45 8.03 -52.40
N LEU A 60 1.23 8.56 -52.47
CA LEU A 60 0.39 8.74 -51.29
C LEU A 60 0.01 7.41 -50.63
N ALA A 61 -0.29 6.38 -51.41
CA ALA A 61 -0.65 5.05 -50.90
C ALA A 61 0.51 4.38 -50.14
N VAL A 62 1.73 4.45 -50.69
CA VAL A 62 2.93 3.88 -50.04
C VAL A 62 3.26 4.60 -48.73
N ILE A 63 3.12 5.93 -48.70
CA ILE A 63 3.34 6.72 -47.48
C ILE A 63 2.27 6.42 -46.44
N ALA A 64 1.00 6.32 -46.85
CA ALA A 64 -0.09 5.97 -45.96
C ALA A 64 0.11 4.57 -45.37
N PHE A 65 0.56 3.60 -46.18
CA PHE A 65 0.91 2.26 -45.72
C PHE A 65 2.01 2.29 -44.65
N GLY A 66 3.06 3.10 -44.79
CA GLY A 66 4.10 3.20 -43.75
C GLY A 66 3.62 3.90 -42.48
N ALA A 67 2.83 4.97 -42.64
CA ALA A 67 2.42 5.83 -41.54
C ALA A 67 1.28 5.26 -40.69
N ILE A 68 0.50 4.29 -41.19
CA ILE A 68 -0.63 3.72 -40.46
C ILE A 68 -0.19 2.87 -39.26
N TRP A 69 0.95 2.17 -39.37
CA TRP A 69 1.36 1.16 -38.38
C TRP A 69 1.63 1.72 -36.99
N PRO A 70 2.42 2.81 -36.81
CA PRO A 70 2.66 3.36 -35.47
C PRO A 70 1.36 3.79 -34.80
N VAL A 71 0.46 4.46 -35.53
CA VAL A 71 -0.82 4.95 -34.97
C VAL A 71 -1.74 3.78 -34.62
N LEU A 72 -1.85 2.79 -35.51
CA LEU A 72 -2.63 1.58 -35.29
C LEU A 72 -2.16 0.83 -34.03
N LEU A 73 -0.87 0.52 -33.96
CA LEU A 73 -0.31 -0.30 -32.87
C LEU A 73 -0.30 0.44 -31.53
N SER A 74 0.02 1.73 -31.52
CA SER A 74 -0.08 2.55 -30.30
C SER A 74 -1.51 2.62 -29.77
N THR A 75 -2.50 2.72 -30.67
CA THR A 75 -3.91 2.70 -30.28
C THR A 75 -4.31 1.34 -29.69
N VAL A 76 -3.97 0.23 -30.36
CA VAL A 76 -4.26 -1.13 -29.86
C VAL A 76 -3.62 -1.37 -28.50
N HIS A 77 -2.35 -0.98 -28.31
CA HIS A 77 -1.67 -1.11 -27.02
C HIS A 77 -2.30 -0.24 -25.94
N GLY A 78 -2.73 0.99 -26.25
CA GLY A 78 -3.42 1.86 -25.30
C GLY A 78 -4.68 1.23 -24.72
N PHE A 79 -5.47 0.53 -25.54
CA PHE A 79 -6.61 -0.24 -25.05
C PHE A 79 -6.20 -1.51 -24.28
N ALA A 80 -5.12 -2.18 -24.72
CA ALA A 80 -4.61 -3.37 -24.04
C ALA A 80 -4.01 -3.07 -22.65
N SER A 81 -3.50 -1.85 -22.43
CA SER A 81 -2.90 -1.41 -21.17
C SER A 81 -3.92 -0.90 -20.14
N VAL A 82 -5.22 -0.86 -20.48
CA VAL A 82 -6.28 -0.47 -19.54
C VAL A 82 -6.37 -1.52 -18.44
N ASP A 83 -6.19 -1.08 -17.18
CA ASP A 83 -6.25 -1.94 -15.99
C ASP A 83 -7.56 -2.75 -15.98
N PRO A 84 -7.52 -4.08 -15.81
CA PRO A 84 -8.71 -4.92 -15.68
C PRO A 84 -9.74 -4.39 -14.66
N ARG A 85 -9.31 -3.73 -13.58
CA ARG A 85 -10.18 -3.15 -12.55
C ARG A 85 -11.09 -2.04 -13.10
N LEU A 86 -10.65 -1.30 -14.12
CA LEU A 86 -11.49 -0.27 -14.76
C LEU A 86 -12.67 -0.89 -15.53
N HIS A 87 -12.52 -2.11 -16.03
CA HIS A 87 -13.61 -2.86 -16.66
C HIS A 87 -14.63 -3.37 -15.62
N GLU A 88 -14.19 -3.67 -14.40
CA GLU A 88 -15.05 -4.06 -13.29
C GLU A 88 -15.85 -2.87 -12.78
N VAL A 89 -15.20 -1.71 -12.63
CA VAL A 89 -15.87 -0.44 -12.29
C VAL A 89 -16.92 -0.07 -13.34
N ALA A 90 -16.59 -0.16 -14.64
CA ALA A 90 -17.55 0.11 -15.71
C ALA A 90 -18.77 -0.84 -15.66
N ARG A 91 -18.56 -2.10 -15.27
CA ARG A 91 -19.64 -3.10 -15.14
C ARG A 91 -20.54 -2.81 -13.93
N VAL A 92 -19.97 -2.39 -12.80
CA VAL A 92 -20.72 -2.00 -11.59
C VAL A 92 -21.54 -0.72 -11.84
N LEU A 93 -20.98 0.23 -12.61
CA LEU A 93 -21.66 1.47 -12.99
C LEU A 93 -22.69 1.30 -14.14
N GLY A 94 -22.93 0.08 -14.63
CA GLY A 94 -23.89 -0.19 -15.72
C GLY A 94 -23.47 0.38 -17.08
N LEU A 95 -22.21 0.73 -17.28
CA LEU A 95 -21.71 1.28 -18.53
C LEU A 95 -21.57 0.16 -19.58
N SER A 96 -22.17 0.38 -20.75
CA SER A 96 -22.00 -0.50 -21.92
C SER A 96 -20.53 -0.59 -22.32
N ARG A 97 -20.12 -1.74 -22.88
CA ARG A 97 -18.76 -1.94 -23.43
C ARG A 97 -18.37 -0.90 -24.49
N SER A 98 -19.34 -0.22 -25.11
CA SER A 98 -19.13 0.85 -26.09
C SER A 98 -18.97 2.25 -25.50
N SER A 99 -19.21 2.43 -24.19
CA SER A 99 -19.19 3.76 -23.53
C SER A 99 -17.89 4.10 -22.81
N MET A 100 -16.83 3.30 -22.97
CA MET A 100 -15.50 3.65 -22.45
C MET A 100 -14.93 4.85 -23.24
N PRO A 101 -14.69 6.02 -22.62
CA PRO A 101 -14.12 7.16 -23.32
C PRO A 101 -12.64 6.90 -23.62
N ALA A 102 -12.26 6.98 -24.89
CA ALA A 102 -10.87 6.94 -25.35
C ALA A 102 -10.05 8.19 -24.95
N SER A 103 -10.60 9.08 -24.12
CA SER A 103 -10.14 10.45 -23.96
C SER A 103 -9.03 10.67 -22.91
N SER A 104 -8.59 9.65 -22.17
CA SER A 104 -7.53 9.82 -21.15
C SER A 104 -6.12 9.47 -21.61
N CYS A 105 -5.92 9.08 -22.88
CA CYS A 105 -4.62 8.57 -23.36
C CYS A 105 -3.73 9.59 -24.11
N TRP A 106 -4.08 10.88 -24.13
CA TRP A 106 -3.28 11.90 -24.84
C TRP A 106 -2.78 13.00 -23.91
N ALA A 107 -1.56 12.83 -23.38
CA ALA A 107 -0.66 13.94 -23.10
C ALA A 107 0.80 13.42 -23.09
N PRO A 108 1.65 13.84 -24.05
CA PRO A 108 3.09 13.71 -23.90
C PRO A 108 3.60 14.72 -22.88
N SER A 109 4.53 14.28 -22.04
CA SER A 109 5.23 15.07 -21.04
C SER A 109 6.04 16.21 -21.66
N GLY A 110 5.92 17.41 -21.07
CA GLY A 110 6.88 18.50 -21.29
C GLY A 110 6.25 19.89 -21.31
N SER A 111 6.31 20.61 -20.18
CA SER A 111 6.82 21.99 -20.08
C SER A 111 6.43 22.64 -18.74
N SER A 112 7.46 23.21 -18.13
CA SER A 112 7.44 24.15 -17.01
C SER A 112 6.77 25.47 -17.36
N ALA A 113 6.05 26.09 -16.42
CA ALA A 113 6.02 27.53 -16.10
C ALA A 113 4.73 27.88 -15.30
N THR A 114 4.83 28.26 -14.03
CA THR A 114 4.90 29.66 -13.53
C THR A 114 3.53 30.29 -13.29
N ALA A 115 3.28 30.59 -12.00
CA ALA A 115 2.46 31.67 -11.42
C ALA A 115 1.03 31.92 -11.94
N CYS A 116 0.06 31.84 -11.02
CA CYS A 116 -0.96 32.88 -10.93
C CYS A 116 -1.34 33.16 -9.47
N SER A 117 -1.30 34.45 -9.14
CA SER A 117 -1.38 35.10 -7.85
C SER A 117 -2.81 35.27 -7.31
N ARG A 118 -2.90 35.41 -5.98
CA ARG A 118 -3.86 36.20 -5.15
C ARG A 118 -5.26 36.53 -5.72
N TRP A 119 -6.29 36.18 -4.94
CA TRP A 119 -7.62 36.78 -5.02
C TRP A 119 -7.75 37.93 -4.01
N PRO A 120 -8.22 39.12 -4.41
CA PRO A 120 -8.83 40.07 -3.49
C PRO A 120 -10.33 40.20 -3.78
N ASN A 121 -11.08 40.51 -2.72
CA ASN A 121 -12.47 41.02 -2.67
C ASN A 121 -13.54 39.99 -2.31
N GLY A 122 -14.09 40.16 -1.11
CA GLY A 122 -15.09 39.28 -0.50
C GLY A 122 -16.54 39.54 -0.88
N TRP A 123 -17.40 38.83 -0.14
CA TRP A 123 -18.88 38.77 -0.10
C TRP A 123 -19.54 37.69 -0.98
N PRO A 124 -20.68 37.11 -0.56
CA PRO A 124 -20.95 36.35 0.68
C PRO A 124 -21.55 34.95 0.39
N ALA A 125 -21.72 34.10 1.41
CA ALA A 125 -22.58 32.90 1.36
C ALA A 125 -23.88 33.15 2.15
N PRO A 126 -24.95 32.31 2.11
CA PRO A 126 -25.27 31.17 1.25
C PRO A 126 -26.71 31.22 0.64
N THR A 127 -27.00 30.48 -0.43
CA THR A 127 -28.37 30.07 -0.77
C THR A 127 -28.44 28.61 -1.20
N THR A 128 -29.39 27.93 -0.56
CA THR A 128 -29.83 26.54 -0.66
C THR A 128 -30.24 26.08 -2.07
N ALA A 129 -29.59 25.04 -2.58
CA ALA A 129 -30.18 23.76 -3.02
C ALA A 129 -29.24 23.01 -4.00
N PRO A 130 -29.22 21.66 -3.97
CA PRO A 130 -28.05 20.86 -4.32
C PRO A 130 -28.03 20.43 -5.79
N PHE A 131 -26.88 20.56 -6.44
CA PHE A 131 -26.55 19.73 -7.60
C PHE A 131 -25.12 19.21 -7.45
N LEU A 132 -25.05 17.89 -7.33
CA LEU A 132 -23.86 17.07 -7.17
C LEU A 132 -22.93 17.14 -8.39
N LEU A 133 -21.69 16.70 -8.16
CA LEU A 133 -20.63 16.36 -9.12
C LEU A 133 -19.61 17.47 -9.43
N SER A 134 -19.02 18.02 -8.37
CA SER A 134 -17.61 18.41 -8.39
C SER A 134 -16.90 17.84 -7.16
N GLY A 135 -17.13 16.55 -6.89
CA GLY A 135 -16.36 15.80 -5.91
C GLY A 135 -15.00 15.47 -6.50
N ARG A 136 -14.01 16.32 -6.27
CA ARG A 136 -12.62 16.00 -6.57
C ARG A 136 -12.25 14.84 -5.65
N ILE A 137 -12.32 13.60 -6.15
CA ILE A 137 -11.84 12.41 -5.43
C ILE A 137 -10.41 12.72 -5.00
N MET A 138 -10.14 12.71 -3.69
CA MET A 138 -8.78 12.91 -3.25
C MET A 138 -7.91 11.77 -3.80
N PRO A 139 -6.76 12.08 -4.43
CA PRO A 139 -5.84 11.04 -4.86
C PRO A 139 -5.41 10.24 -3.64
N ARG A 140 -5.38 8.91 -3.77
CA ARG A 140 -4.97 8.01 -2.67
C ARG A 140 -3.62 8.44 -2.11
N ARG A 141 -3.57 8.65 -0.80
CA ARG A 141 -2.34 8.88 -0.06
C ARG A 141 -2.10 7.72 0.89
N ILE A 142 -0.88 7.20 0.90
CA ILE A 142 -0.46 6.14 1.82
C ILE A 142 0.59 6.73 2.75
N VAL A 143 0.40 6.57 4.05
CA VAL A 143 1.36 6.93 5.09
C VAL A 143 1.92 5.65 5.67
N ASP A 144 3.24 5.56 5.69
CA ASP A 144 3.95 4.43 6.23
C ASP A 144 3.99 4.51 7.76
N LEU A 145 3.54 3.46 8.43
CA LEU A 145 3.47 3.40 9.89
C LEU A 145 4.49 2.42 10.47
N SER A 146 5.39 1.87 9.66
CA SER A 146 6.38 0.92 10.15
C SER A 146 7.75 1.55 10.38
N ILE A 147 8.44 1.05 11.39
CA ILE A 147 9.88 1.26 11.55
C ILE A 147 10.66 0.37 10.58
N TYR A 148 11.94 0.68 10.38
CA TYR A 148 12.83 -0.16 9.58
C TYR A 148 13.19 -1.45 10.32
N LEU A 149 13.52 -2.47 9.53
CA LEU A 149 14.40 -3.54 9.98
C LEU A 149 15.81 -3.13 9.59
N GLU A 150 16.66 -2.85 10.58
CA GLU A 150 18.01 -2.35 10.38
C GLU A 150 18.93 -2.79 11.55
N ASN A 151 20.24 -2.63 11.36
CA ASN A 151 21.24 -3.04 12.35
C ASN A 151 21.59 -1.94 13.36
N ASP A 152 21.47 -0.67 12.94
CA ASP A 152 22.11 0.44 13.64
C ASP A 152 21.18 1.11 14.65
N ILE A 153 19.87 1.14 14.36
CA ILE A 153 18.86 1.68 15.27
C ILE A 153 18.27 0.56 16.12
N LEU A 154 18.48 0.65 17.44
CA LEU A 154 17.88 -0.27 18.41
C LEU A 154 16.40 0.08 18.62
N SER A 155 15.52 -0.74 18.08
CA SER A 155 14.08 -0.78 18.39
C SER A 155 13.71 -1.83 19.43
N ASP A 156 14.68 -2.69 19.78
CA ASP A 156 14.50 -3.87 20.60
C ASP A 156 15.65 -3.97 21.61
N PRO A 157 15.46 -4.65 22.76
CA PRO A 157 16.55 -4.97 23.66
C PRO A 157 17.70 -5.66 22.91
N PRO A 158 18.98 -5.40 23.24
CA PRO A 158 20.12 -5.89 22.46
C PRO A 158 20.14 -7.41 22.20
N ALA A 159 19.61 -8.21 23.11
CA ALA A 159 19.51 -9.67 22.94
C ALA A 159 18.51 -10.11 21.85
N LEU A 160 17.53 -9.24 21.52
CA LEU A 160 16.46 -9.48 20.55
C LEU A 160 16.65 -8.64 19.27
N ALA A 161 17.70 -7.83 19.18
CA ALA A 161 17.93 -6.97 18.03
C ALA A 161 18.10 -7.78 16.73
N PRO A 162 17.47 -7.34 15.62
CA PRO A 162 17.62 -8.00 14.33
C PRO A 162 19.07 -7.90 13.83
N ARG A 163 19.48 -8.87 13.01
CA ARG A 163 20.77 -8.88 12.34
C ARG A 163 20.58 -9.09 10.85
N ILE A 164 21.04 -8.12 10.06
CA ILE A 164 21.00 -8.14 8.60
C ILE A 164 22.43 -8.15 8.07
N THR A 165 22.76 -9.17 7.28
CA THR A 165 23.98 -9.20 6.49
C THR A 165 23.65 -8.77 5.08
N TYR A 166 24.26 -7.66 4.63
CA TYR A 166 24.06 -7.12 3.28
C TYR A 166 25.11 -7.66 2.32
N GLU A 167 24.68 -8.08 1.14
CA GLU A 167 25.51 -8.40 -0.01
C GLU A 167 25.15 -7.45 -1.16
N ASN A 168 26.13 -6.66 -1.60
CA ASN A 168 25.93 -5.72 -2.71
C ASN A 168 26.12 -6.37 -4.08
N HIS A 169 25.85 -5.60 -5.14
CA HIS A 169 25.90 -6.05 -6.53
C HIS A 169 27.26 -6.64 -6.96
N VAL A 170 28.37 -6.14 -6.42
CA VAL A 170 29.72 -6.66 -6.71
C VAL A 170 29.96 -7.98 -5.97
N GLN A 171 29.54 -8.06 -4.72
CA GLN A 171 29.72 -9.25 -3.89
C GLN A 171 28.86 -10.43 -4.37
N GLY A 172 27.64 -10.15 -4.86
CA GLY A 172 26.72 -11.16 -5.39
C GLY A 172 27.26 -11.96 -6.59
N VAL A 173 28.26 -11.42 -7.31
CA VAL A 173 28.90 -12.10 -8.45
C VAL A 173 29.48 -13.45 -8.01
N ALA A 174 30.10 -13.50 -6.82
CA ALA A 174 30.64 -14.73 -6.28
C ALA A 174 29.54 -15.79 -6.03
N GLY A 175 28.33 -15.36 -5.69
CA GLY A 175 27.15 -16.23 -5.59
C GLY A 175 26.77 -16.87 -6.93
N PHE A 176 26.71 -16.05 -7.98
CA PHE A 176 26.38 -16.52 -9.33
C PHE A 176 27.44 -17.45 -9.90
N GLN A 177 28.73 -17.16 -9.67
CA GLN A 177 29.83 -18.02 -10.10
C GLN A 177 29.82 -19.42 -9.45
N ARG A 178 29.28 -19.54 -8.23
CA ARG A 178 29.07 -20.84 -7.59
C ARG A 178 27.96 -21.65 -8.27
N LEU A 179 26.92 -20.98 -8.78
CA LEU A 179 25.79 -21.61 -9.46
C LEU A 179 26.08 -21.89 -10.94
N LEU A 180 26.92 -21.08 -11.57
CA LEU A 180 27.28 -21.14 -12.98
C LEU A 180 28.82 -21.23 -13.12
N PRO A 181 29.40 -22.44 -13.03
CA PRO A 181 30.84 -22.63 -13.14
C PRO A 181 31.39 -22.08 -14.46
N GLY A 182 32.41 -21.24 -14.38
CA GLY A 182 33.05 -20.60 -15.54
C GLY A 182 32.51 -19.21 -15.89
N LEU A 183 31.42 -18.76 -15.25
CA LEU A 183 30.93 -17.39 -15.38
C LEU A 183 31.98 -16.39 -14.90
N LYS A 184 32.23 -15.35 -15.68
CA LYS A 184 33.03 -14.20 -15.29
C LYS A 184 32.13 -12.99 -15.03
N ALA A 185 32.64 -12.02 -14.27
CA ALA A 185 31.92 -10.76 -14.05
C ALA A 185 31.60 -10.07 -15.38
N GLU A 186 32.52 -10.05 -16.34
CA GLU A 186 32.34 -9.46 -17.68
C GLU A 186 31.18 -10.07 -18.50
N ASP A 187 30.73 -11.28 -18.13
CA ASP A 187 29.59 -11.93 -18.77
C ASP A 187 28.24 -11.43 -18.20
N LEU A 188 28.25 -10.70 -17.08
CA LEU A 188 27.08 -10.08 -16.46
C LEU A 188 26.91 -8.62 -16.92
N PRO A 189 25.68 -8.11 -17.03
CA PRO A 189 25.44 -6.69 -17.31
C PRO A 189 26.20 -5.80 -16.33
N ASP A 190 27.06 -4.94 -16.86
CA ASP A 190 27.90 -4.01 -16.11
C ASP A 190 28.82 -4.65 -15.06
N GLY A 191 29.05 -5.96 -15.12
CA GLY A 191 29.85 -6.68 -14.13
C GLY A 191 29.15 -6.96 -12.80
N GLU A 192 27.83 -6.75 -12.73
CA GLU A 192 27.06 -6.76 -11.50
C GLU A 192 26.09 -7.94 -11.40
N ALA A 193 25.86 -8.40 -10.16
CA ALA A 193 24.88 -9.42 -9.84
C ALA A 193 23.78 -8.87 -8.91
N ALA A 194 22.81 -9.72 -8.59
CA ALA A 194 21.77 -9.36 -7.63
C ALA A 194 22.38 -9.08 -6.25
N ALA A 195 21.93 -8.00 -5.61
CA ALA A 195 22.14 -7.75 -4.19
C ALA A 195 21.13 -8.56 -3.37
N ALA A 196 21.49 -8.93 -2.14
CA ALA A 196 20.64 -9.69 -1.25
C ALA A 196 21.00 -9.45 0.22
N GLU A 197 20.04 -9.72 1.09
CA GLU A 197 20.20 -9.64 2.53
C GLU A 197 19.88 -10.98 3.20
N TRP A 198 20.69 -11.36 4.19
CA TRP A 198 20.37 -12.45 5.11
C TRP A 198 19.93 -11.88 6.43
N VAL A 199 18.72 -12.23 6.85
CA VAL A 199 18.12 -11.65 8.04
C VAL A 199 17.92 -12.70 9.13
N THR A 200 18.42 -12.41 10.33
CA THR A 200 18.23 -13.21 11.55
C THR A 200 17.52 -12.37 12.58
N LEU A 201 16.32 -12.80 12.99
CA LEU A 201 15.40 -11.97 13.75
C LEU A 201 14.31 -12.84 14.43
N THR A 202 13.58 -12.32 15.41
CA THR A 202 12.44 -13.02 16.06
C THR A 202 11.14 -12.53 15.45
N THR A 203 10.05 -13.30 15.37
CA THR A 203 8.77 -12.83 14.77
C THR A 203 8.18 -11.55 15.37
N HIS A 204 8.77 -11.06 16.47
CA HIS A 204 8.45 -9.83 17.19
C HIS A 204 9.43 -8.69 16.94
N SER A 205 10.39 -8.76 15.99
CA SER A 205 11.28 -7.62 15.70
C SER A 205 10.63 -6.63 14.73
N GLY A 206 11.10 -5.38 14.72
CA GLY A 206 10.48 -4.33 13.90
C GLY A 206 8.99 -4.10 14.19
N THR A 207 8.28 -3.47 13.25
CA THR A 207 6.81 -3.40 13.28
C THR A 207 6.23 -4.77 12.94
N HIS A 208 5.43 -5.32 13.84
CA HIS A 208 4.92 -6.68 13.74
C HIS A 208 3.55 -6.78 14.40
N LEU A 209 2.79 -7.81 14.00
CA LEU A 209 1.49 -8.12 14.57
C LEU A 209 1.59 -9.38 15.41
N ASP A 210 1.13 -9.29 16.66
CA ASP A 210 1.03 -10.38 17.60
C ASP A 210 -0.33 -11.04 17.52
N ALA A 211 -0.32 -12.37 17.37
CA ALA A 211 -1.51 -13.19 17.42
C ALA A 211 -1.84 -13.56 18.87
N PRO A 212 -3.10 -13.92 19.19
CA PRO A 212 -3.51 -14.38 20.52
C PRO A 212 -2.59 -15.42 21.17
N TYR A 213 -1.99 -16.31 20.36
CA TYR A 213 -1.05 -17.32 20.85
C TYR A 213 0.19 -16.74 21.54
N HIS A 214 0.61 -15.52 21.19
CA HIS A 214 1.68 -14.82 21.89
C HIS A 214 1.31 -14.53 23.35
N PHE A 215 0.07 -14.14 23.59
CA PHE A 215 -0.38 -13.66 24.89
C PHE A 215 -0.64 -14.81 25.87
N HIS A 216 -1.20 -15.91 25.35
CA HIS A 216 -1.49 -17.12 26.11
C HIS A 216 -1.80 -18.29 25.18
N SER A 217 -1.69 -19.53 25.66
CA SER A 217 -2.07 -20.72 24.90
C SER A 217 -3.58 -20.83 24.60
N THR A 218 -4.39 -19.99 25.26
CA THR A 218 -5.84 -19.94 25.11
C THR A 218 -6.36 -18.51 25.00
N MET A 219 -7.47 -18.35 24.30
CA MET A 219 -8.24 -17.10 24.15
C MET A 219 -9.73 -17.35 24.44
N ASN A 220 -10.56 -16.31 24.40
CA ASN A 220 -12.03 -16.43 24.55
C ASN A 220 -12.46 -17.31 25.73
N ARG A 221 -11.80 -17.17 26.89
CA ARG A 221 -12.06 -17.91 28.13
C ARG A 221 -11.89 -19.43 28.02
N GLY A 222 -10.95 -19.90 27.19
CA GLY A 222 -10.49 -21.29 27.21
C GLY A 222 -10.34 -21.95 25.84
N GLU A 223 -10.74 -21.29 24.77
CA GLU A 223 -10.51 -21.74 23.39
C GLU A 223 -9.01 -21.74 23.07
N ARG A 224 -8.56 -22.61 22.16
CA ARG A 224 -7.16 -22.56 21.70
C ARG A 224 -6.88 -21.20 21.06
N ALA A 225 -5.80 -20.55 21.48
CA ALA A 225 -5.36 -19.32 20.85
C ALA A 225 -4.90 -19.57 19.40
N ILE A 226 -5.32 -18.71 18.49
CA ILE A 226 -4.91 -18.77 17.07
C ILE A 226 -3.47 -18.29 16.90
N THR A 227 -2.75 -18.93 15.98
CA THR A 227 -1.41 -18.52 15.56
C THR A 227 -1.51 -17.52 14.40
N ILE A 228 -0.41 -16.83 14.08
CA ILE A 228 -0.40 -15.74 13.09
C ILE A 228 -0.91 -16.16 11.72
N ASP A 229 -0.67 -17.40 11.31
CA ASP A 229 -1.10 -17.96 10.03
C ASP A 229 -2.59 -18.32 9.96
N GLU A 230 -3.28 -18.23 11.10
CA GLU A 230 -4.71 -18.47 11.30
C GLU A 230 -5.51 -17.18 11.55
N VAL A 231 -4.85 -16.02 11.65
CA VAL A 231 -5.51 -14.72 11.85
C VAL A 231 -6.41 -14.39 10.67
N ASP A 232 -7.63 -13.96 10.98
CA ASP A 232 -8.58 -13.48 9.99
C ASP A 232 -8.10 -12.17 9.38
N LEU A 233 -7.85 -12.16 8.07
CA LEU A 233 -7.31 -11.00 7.38
C LEU A 233 -8.33 -9.85 7.30
N ASP A 234 -9.62 -10.12 7.52
CA ASP A 234 -10.62 -9.05 7.65
C ASP A 234 -10.33 -8.18 8.89
N TRP A 235 -9.57 -8.65 9.89
CA TRP A 235 -9.14 -7.81 11.01
C TRP A 235 -8.00 -6.87 10.63
N CYS A 236 -7.24 -7.21 9.58
CA CYS A 236 -6.00 -6.52 9.18
C CYS A 236 -6.20 -5.43 8.13
N PHE A 237 -7.44 -5.17 7.69
CA PHE A 237 -7.78 -4.09 6.76
C PHE A 237 -9.11 -3.45 7.08
N GLN A 238 -9.08 -2.41 7.91
CA GLN A 238 -10.27 -1.79 8.50
C GLN A 238 -10.10 -0.27 8.68
N PRO A 239 -11.18 0.49 8.92
CA PRO A 239 -11.06 1.89 9.32
C PRO A 239 -10.21 2.02 10.59
N GLY A 240 -9.34 3.02 10.60
CA GLY A 240 -8.47 3.32 11.73
C GLY A 240 -9.01 4.46 12.59
N VAL A 241 -8.77 4.35 13.89
CA VAL A 241 -9.01 5.40 14.88
C VAL A 241 -7.74 5.58 15.69
N LYS A 242 -7.27 6.82 15.84
CA LYS A 242 -6.08 7.15 16.63
C LYS A 242 -6.47 7.79 17.96
N LEU A 243 -5.98 7.22 19.06
CA LEU A 243 -6.05 7.79 20.40
C LEU A 243 -4.71 8.46 20.74
N ASP A 244 -4.74 9.72 21.17
CA ASP A 244 -3.51 10.49 21.46
C ASP A 244 -3.20 10.55 22.96
N PHE A 245 -2.24 9.72 23.38
CA PHE A 245 -1.81 9.54 24.76
C PHE A 245 -0.38 10.02 25.01
N ARG A 246 0.19 10.83 24.11
CA ARG A 246 1.53 11.42 24.23
C ARG A 246 1.75 12.26 25.48
N HIS A 247 0.67 12.74 26.09
CA HIS A 247 0.70 13.58 27.28
C HIS A 247 0.90 12.80 28.58
N PHE A 248 0.68 11.48 28.57
CA PHE A 248 0.92 10.66 29.75
C PHE A 248 2.42 10.42 29.99
N PRO A 249 2.85 10.34 31.26
CA PRO A 249 4.23 10.05 31.59
C PRO A 249 4.62 8.61 31.26
N ASP A 250 5.92 8.36 31.13
CA ASP A 250 6.44 7.02 30.86
C ASP A 250 6.04 6.04 31.97
N GLY A 251 5.53 4.87 31.57
CA GLY A 251 5.03 3.85 32.49
C GLY A 251 3.68 4.14 33.15
N TYR A 252 2.96 5.18 32.70
CA TYR A 252 1.53 5.32 32.98
C TYR A 252 0.77 4.14 32.37
N VAL A 253 -0.25 3.66 33.09
CA VAL A 253 -1.13 2.57 32.64
C VAL A 253 -2.47 3.20 32.30
N VAL A 254 -2.79 3.22 31.01
CA VAL A 254 -4.03 3.77 30.48
C VAL A 254 -5.20 2.90 30.94
N THR A 255 -6.26 3.56 31.42
CA THR A 255 -7.49 2.94 31.93
C THR A 255 -8.64 3.03 30.93
N ALA A 256 -9.74 2.33 31.21
CA ALA A 256 -10.97 2.45 30.41
C ALA A 256 -11.52 3.89 30.38
N ALA A 257 -11.40 4.63 31.49
CA ALA A 257 -11.85 6.01 31.59
C ALA A 257 -11.02 6.95 30.71
N ASP A 258 -9.72 6.72 30.57
CA ASP A 258 -8.84 7.51 29.70
C ASP A 258 -9.21 7.30 28.22
N VAL A 259 -9.49 6.06 27.83
CA VAL A 259 -9.96 5.71 26.48
C VAL A 259 -11.30 6.39 26.18
N GLU A 260 -12.25 6.31 27.11
CA GLU A 260 -13.55 6.97 26.97
C GLU A 260 -13.42 8.49 26.86
N ALA A 261 -12.58 9.10 27.69
CA ALA A 261 -12.34 10.54 27.65
C ALA A 261 -11.70 10.98 26.32
N GLU A 262 -10.76 10.20 25.79
CA GLU A 262 -10.11 10.51 24.51
C GLU A 262 -11.05 10.33 23.33
N LEU A 263 -11.85 9.27 23.30
CA LEU A 263 -12.91 9.07 22.29
C LEU A 263 -13.91 10.22 22.29
N ALA A 264 -14.32 10.68 23.48
CA ALA A 264 -15.19 11.84 23.63
C ALA A 264 -14.52 13.12 23.12
N ARG A 265 -13.22 13.33 23.42
CA ARG A 265 -12.45 14.49 22.96
C ARG A 265 -12.34 14.56 21.44
N ILE A 266 -12.14 13.43 20.77
CA ILE A 266 -12.06 13.36 19.31
C ILE A 266 -13.43 13.27 18.63
N GLY A 267 -14.51 13.11 19.42
CA GLY A 267 -15.88 13.03 18.90
C GLY A 267 -16.18 11.72 18.16
N HIS A 268 -15.52 10.63 18.53
CA HIS A 268 -15.59 9.36 17.81
C HIS A 268 -16.33 8.28 18.62
N THR A 269 -17.20 7.51 17.96
CA THR A 269 -17.86 6.34 18.55
C THR A 269 -17.35 5.10 17.83
N LEU A 270 -16.67 4.21 18.57
CA LEU A 270 -16.10 2.99 18.02
C LEU A 270 -17.15 2.12 17.33
N ARG A 271 -16.76 1.55 16.19
CA ARG A 271 -17.51 0.55 15.44
C ARG A 271 -16.78 -0.78 15.46
N PRO A 272 -17.50 -1.90 15.34
CA PRO A 272 -16.86 -3.21 15.25
C PRO A 272 -15.80 -3.26 14.14
N LEU A 273 -14.71 -3.97 14.42
CA LEU A 273 -13.54 -4.18 13.57
C LEU A 273 -12.65 -2.95 13.31
N GLU A 274 -12.98 -1.75 13.79
CA GLU A 274 -12.05 -0.63 13.66
C GLU A 274 -10.69 -0.94 14.33
N ILE A 275 -9.62 -0.49 13.69
CA ILE A 275 -8.25 -0.65 14.18
C ILE A 275 -7.91 0.56 15.05
N VAL A 276 -7.64 0.32 16.33
CA VAL A 276 -7.32 1.39 17.28
C VAL A 276 -5.81 1.55 17.40
N LEU A 277 -5.28 2.70 16.97
CA LEU A 277 -3.88 3.07 17.05
C LEU A 277 -3.64 4.00 18.25
N VAL A 278 -2.80 3.57 19.17
CA VAL A 278 -2.42 4.31 20.37
C VAL A 278 -1.12 5.07 20.10
N ASN A 279 -1.22 6.39 20.05
CA ASN A 279 -0.09 7.28 19.85
C ASN A 279 0.47 7.72 21.20
N THR A 280 1.61 7.15 21.59
CA THR A 280 2.31 7.47 22.83
C THR A 280 3.49 8.39 22.55
N ARG A 281 4.23 8.77 23.59
CA ARG A 281 5.48 9.55 23.41
C ARG A 281 6.60 8.72 22.76
N ALA A 282 6.48 7.39 22.73
CA ALA A 282 7.55 6.48 22.28
C ALA A 282 7.95 6.71 20.83
N GLY A 283 7.01 7.01 19.93
CA GLY A 283 7.30 7.27 18.52
C GLY A 283 8.31 8.41 18.33
N SER A 284 8.26 9.45 19.16
CA SER A 284 9.23 10.57 19.15
C SER A 284 10.63 10.20 19.64
N ARG A 285 10.78 9.00 20.23
CA ARG A 285 12.03 8.47 20.77
C ARG A 285 12.59 7.32 19.94
N TYR A 286 11.94 6.92 18.85
CA TYR A 286 12.53 5.95 17.93
C TYR A 286 13.90 6.47 17.43
N GLY A 287 14.92 5.60 17.43
CA GLY A 287 16.31 6.01 17.18
C GLY A 287 17.11 6.42 18.42
N HIS A 288 16.46 6.63 19.58
CA HIS A 288 17.12 7.00 20.82
C HIS A 288 17.31 5.81 21.78
N PRO A 289 18.36 5.81 22.63
CA PRO A 289 18.65 4.71 23.55
C PRO A 289 17.55 4.40 24.58
N ASP A 290 16.65 5.35 24.85
CA ASP A 290 15.56 5.24 25.82
C ASP A 290 14.21 4.88 25.17
N TYR A 291 14.18 4.55 23.87
CA TYR A 291 12.96 4.18 23.15
C TYR A 291 12.15 3.10 23.87
N VAL A 292 12.81 2.01 24.27
CA VAL A 292 12.20 0.83 24.90
C VAL A 292 11.59 1.15 26.28
N GLU A 293 12.02 2.23 26.92
CA GLU A 293 11.55 2.65 28.25
C GLU A 293 10.55 3.82 28.17
N THR A 294 10.25 4.34 26.98
CA THR A 294 9.42 5.52 26.80
C THR A 294 7.96 5.14 26.52
N GLY A 295 7.04 5.97 27.03
CA GLY A 295 5.62 5.91 26.68
C GLY A 295 4.76 5.30 27.78
N CYS A 296 3.46 5.58 27.71
CA CYS A 296 2.45 4.87 28.49
C CYS A 296 2.18 3.49 27.86
N GLY A 297 1.57 2.60 28.64
CA GLY A 297 1.04 1.35 28.13
C GLY A 297 -0.44 1.21 28.43
N MET A 298 -1.07 0.26 27.74
CA MET A 298 -2.50 0.01 27.84
C MET A 298 -2.78 -1.05 28.90
N GLY A 299 -3.59 -0.69 29.91
CA GLY A 299 -3.99 -1.61 30.95
C GLY A 299 -4.99 -2.66 30.48
N TYR A 300 -5.28 -3.64 31.34
CA TYR A 300 -6.30 -4.66 31.07
C TYR A 300 -7.68 -4.02 30.83
N GLU A 301 -8.09 -3.10 31.68
CA GLU A 301 -9.40 -2.44 31.58
C GLU A 301 -9.55 -1.62 30.29
N ALA A 302 -8.50 -0.87 29.92
CA ALA A 302 -8.50 -0.11 28.66
C ALA A 302 -8.58 -1.03 27.45
N THR A 303 -7.84 -2.13 27.47
CA THR A 303 -7.87 -3.13 26.39
C THR A 303 -9.26 -3.76 26.28
N MET A 304 -9.82 -4.23 27.39
CA MET A 304 -11.17 -4.83 27.43
C MET A 304 -12.25 -3.85 26.96
N TYR A 305 -12.16 -2.57 27.33
CA TYR A 305 -13.09 -1.53 26.87
C TYR A 305 -13.19 -1.48 25.33
N LEU A 306 -12.06 -1.60 24.64
CA LEU A 306 -11.99 -1.64 23.17
C LEU A 306 -12.56 -2.96 22.63
N LEU A 307 -12.15 -4.09 23.20
CA LEU A 307 -12.52 -5.42 22.72
C LEU A 307 -14.02 -5.71 22.84
N GLU A 308 -14.64 -5.28 23.94
CA GLU A 308 -16.08 -5.37 24.19
C GLU A 308 -16.91 -4.55 23.19
N ARG A 309 -16.31 -3.53 22.57
CA ARG A 309 -16.92 -2.71 21.51
C ARG A 309 -16.67 -3.25 20.09
N GLY A 310 -16.09 -4.43 19.98
CA GLY A 310 -15.91 -5.13 18.71
C GLY A 310 -14.57 -4.85 18.01
N VAL A 311 -13.65 -4.13 18.64
CA VAL A 311 -12.26 -4.02 18.16
C VAL A 311 -11.61 -5.40 18.22
N ARG A 312 -10.87 -5.77 17.17
CA ARG A 312 -10.12 -7.03 17.10
C ARG A 312 -8.63 -6.84 16.82
N LEU A 313 -8.23 -5.62 16.51
CA LEU A 313 -6.85 -5.27 16.26
C LEU A 313 -6.55 -3.89 16.82
N THR A 314 -5.49 -3.80 17.63
CA THR A 314 -4.97 -2.52 18.12
C THR A 314 -3.52 -2.32 17.67
N GLY A 315 -2.96 -1.15 17.91
CA GLY A 315 -1.54 -0.92 17.68
C GLY A 315 -0.98 0.19 18.55
N THR A 316 0.32 0.15 18.84
CA THR A 316 1.05 1.16 19.60
C THR A 316 2.36 1.51 18.91
N ASP A 317 2.83 2.73 19.08
CA ASP A 317 4.17 3.16 18.67
C ASP A 317 5.27 2.80 19.69
N ALA A 318 4.88 2.33 20.87
CA ALA A 318 5.80 1.86 21.91
C ALA A 318 6.39 0.48 21.59
N TRP A 319 7.46 0.12 22.31
CA TRP A 319 8.07 -1.20 22.21
C TRP A 319 7.11 -2.32 22.61
N SER A 320 6.18 -2.04 23.54
CA SER A 320 5.15 -2.98 23.93
C SER A 320 3.77 -2.33 24.09
N TRP A 321 2.69 -3.11 23.91
CA TRP A 321 1.32 -2.70 24.24
C TRP A 321 1.16 -2.35 25.72
N ASP A 322 1.84 -3.11 26.59
CA ASP A 322 1.86 -2.87 28.03
C ASP A 322 2.87 -1.77 28.42
N ALA A 323 2.76 -1.29 29.65
CA ALA A 323 3.70 -0.29 30.16
C ALA A 323 5.13 -0.85 30.15
N PRO A 324 6.16 -0.03 29.85
CA PRO A 324 7.53 -0.50 29.77
C PRO A 324 7.95 -1.33 30.99
N PHE A 325 8.57 -2.49 30.74
CA PHE A 325 8.87 -3.46 31.79
C PHE A 325 9.72 -2.90 32.93
N SER A 326 10.60 -1.92 32.67
CA SER A 326 11.39 -1.26 33.72
C SER A 326 10.50 -0.54 34.75
N HIS A 327 9.37 0.02 34.33
CA HIS A 327 8.37 0.64 35.18
C HIS A 327 7.51 -0.41 35.89
N THR A 328 7.04 -1.44 35.16
CA THR A 328 6.26 -2.55 35.74
C THR A 328 7.05 -3.31 36.79
N ALA A 329 8.33 -3.61 36.54
CA ALA A 329 9.21 -4.27 37.50
C ALA A 329 9.44 -3.42 38.76
N ARG A 330 9.50 -2.10 38.63
CA ARG A 330 9.60 -1.18 39.77
C ARG A 330 8.33 -1.22 40.62
N LYS A 331 7.16 -1.02 40.00
CA LYS A 331 5.86 -1.08 40.66
C LYS A 331 5.62 -2.44 41.34
N TYR A 332 5.97 -3.54 40.68
CA TYR A 332 5.87 -4.88 41.25
C TYR A 332 6.76 -5.06 42.48
N ARG A 333 8.00 -4.57 42.45
CA ARG A 333 8.89 -4.62 43.64
C ARG A 333 8.35 -3.80 44.81
N GLU A 334 7.71 -2.67 44.53
CA GLU A 334 7.15 -1.78 45.55
C GLU A 334 5.84 -2.30 46.16
N THR A 335 4.97 -2.87 45.34
CA THR A 335 3.58 -3.23 45.75
C THR A 335 3.36 -4.73 45.93
N GLY A 336 4.16 -5.58 45.29
CA GLY A 336 3.93 -7.02 45.17
C GLY A 336 2.76 -7.39 44.25
N ASP A 337 2.16 -6.44 43.54
CA ASP A 337 0.99 -6.66 42.70
C ASP A 337 1.36 -7.35 41.38
N LYS A 338 1.01 -8.63 41.29
CA LYS A 338 1.27 -9.48 40.11
C LYS A 338 0.30 -9.20 38.96
N SER A 339 -0.82 -8.53 39.22
CA SER A 339 -1.83 -8.25 38.19
C SER A 339 -1.30 -7.31 37.11
N LEU A 340 -0.35 -6.44 37.45
CA LEU A 340 0.32 -5.49 36.55
C LEU A 340 1.21 -6.14 35.49
N ILE A 341 1.51 -7.44 35.61
CA ILE A 341 2.43 -8.13 34.69
C ILE A 341 1.66 -8.56 33.44
N TRP A 342 1.87 -7.84 32.34
CA TRP A 342 1.27 -8.14 31.02
C TRP A 342 -0.24 -8.08 31.04
N GLU A 343 -0.78 -7.08 31.74
CA GLU A 343 -2.22 -6.95 31.92
C GLU A 343 -2.95 -6.67 30.59
N GLY A 344 -2.37 -5.82 29.72
CA GLY A 344 -2.93 -5.50 28.41
C GLY A 344 -2.88 -6.70 27.47
N HIS A 345 -1.72 -7.38 27.38
CA HIS A 345 -1.57 -8.62 26.62
C HIS A 345 -2.57 -9.68 27.09
N LYS A 346 -2.69 -9.90 28.40
CA LYS A 346 -3.55 -10.97 28.96
C LYS A 346 -5.05 -10.75 28.79
N ALA A 347 -5.50 -9.55 28.41
CA ALA A 347 -6.88 -9.34 27.95
C ALA A 347 -7.26 -10.29 26.80
N GLY A 348 -6.28 -10.71 25.99
CA GLY A 348 -6.45 -11.69 24.91
C GLY A 348 -6.94 -13.07 25.36
N ARG A 349 -6.79 -13.39 26.65
CA ARG A 349 -7.33 -14.62 27.24
C ARG A 349 -8.85 -14.60 27.33
N ASP A 350 -9.45 -13.41 27.48
CA ASP A 350 -10.88 -13.24 27.71
C ASP A 350 -11.62 -12.90 26.42
N ILE A 351 -11.02 -12.07 25.55
CA ILE A 351 -11.50 -11.79 24.19
C ILE A 351 -10.29 -11.83 23.25
N GLY A 352 -10.30 -12.74 22.27
CA GLY A 352 -9.24 -12.87 21.28
C GLY A 352 -9.11 -11.61 20.42
N TYR A 353 -7.89 -11.11 20.30
CA TYR A 353 -7.53 -9.95 19.49
C TYR A 353 -6.06 -10.04 19.08
N CYS A 354 -5.66 -9.20 18.14
CA CYS A 354 -4.25 -9.00 17.78
C CYS A 354 -3.82 -7.58 18.17
N HIS A 355 -2.52 -7.35 18.34
CA HIS A 355 -2.01 -5.99 18.35
C HIS A 355 -0.72 -5.82 17.57
N ILE A 356 -0.43 -4.59 17.19
CA ILE A 356 0.80 -4.19 16.51
C ILE A 356 1.67 -3.40 17.47
N GLU A 357 2.94 -3.73 17.56
CA GLU A 357 3.91 -2.97 18.34
C GLU A 357 4.91 -2.26 17.42
N LYS A 358 5.55 -1.21 17.93
CA LYS A 358 6.57 -0.42 17.23
C LYS A 358 6.06 0.19 15.92
N LEU A 359 4.85 0.76 15.95
CA LEU A 359 4.40 1.67 14.90
C LEU A 359 5.20 2.98 14.93
N HIS A 360 5.12 3.73 13.83
CA HIS A 360 5.74 5.05 13.70
C HIS A 360 4.83 6.01 12.93
N ASN A 361 5.16 7.31 12.96
CA ASN A 361 4.41 8.37 12.28
C ASN A 361 2.95 8.53 12.70
N LEU A 362 2.54 8.05 13.88
CA LEU A 362 1.15 8.16 14.36
C LEU A 362 0.75 9.62 14.63
N GLU A 363 1.69 10.48 14.98
CA GLU A 363 1.49 11.93 15.13
C GLU A 363 1.08 12.63 13.83
N CYS A 364 1.40 12.04 12.67
CA CYS A 364 1.06 12.56 11.35
C CYS A 364 -0.38 12.22 10.92
N LEU A 365 -1.09 11.36 11.67
CA LEU A 365 -2.45 10.96 11.36
C LEU A 365 -3.49 11.86 12.06
N PRO A 366 -4.66 12.13 11.44
CA PRO A 366 -5.81 12.66 12.16
C PRO A 366 -6.37 11.61 13.15
N PRO A 367 -7.37 11.97 13.99
CA PRO A 367 -8.04 11.00 14.86
C PRO A 367 -8.78 9.88 14.11
N ASP A 368 -9.36 10.16 12.95
CA ASP A 368 -10.08 9.19 12.11
C ASP A 368 -10.06 9.60 10.62
N GLY A 369 -10.80 8.88 9.77
CA GLY A 369 -10.89 9.18 8.33
C GLY A 369 -9.78 8.55 7.48
N PHE A 370 -9.17 7.46 7.97
CA PHE A 370 -8.21 6.64 7.23
C PHE A 370 -8.50 5.15 7.43
N TYR A 371 -8.04 4.31 6.52
CA TYR A 371 -7.97 2.87 6.69
C TYR A 371 -6.58 2.46 7.16
N VAL A 372 -6.48 1.37 7.90
CA VAL A 372 -5.20 0.74 8.24
C VAL A 372 -5.11 -0.58 7.48
N SER A 373 -3.94 -0.84 6.89
CA SER A 373 -3.58 -2.15 6.35
C SER A 373 -2.34 -2.67 7.06
N CYS A 374 -2.44 -3.87 7.63
CA CYS A 374 -1.40 -4.46 8.48
C CYS A 374 -1.36 -5.99 8.36
N PHE A 375 -1.42 -6.52 7.14
CA PHE A 375 -1.35 -7.95 6.91
C PHE A 375 0.00 -8.52 7.39
N PRO A 376 0.02 -9.52 8.29
CA PRO A 376 1.26 -10.09 8.80
C PRO A 376 1.88 -11.08 7.81
N HIS A 377 3.20 -11.24 7.89
CA HIS A 377 3.86 -12.33 7.19
C HIS A 377 3.39 -13.68 7.75
N LYS A 378 3.07 -14.62 6.85
CA LYS A 378 2.45 -15.90 7.19
C LYS A 378 3.50 -16.93 7.63
N VAL A 379 3.92 -16.86 8.89
CA VAL A 379 4.82 -17.86 9.50
C VAL A 379 3.97 -18.97 10.13
N ARG A 380 4.21 -20.22 9.72
CA ARG A 380 3.41 -21.37 10.16
C ARG A 380 3.48 -21.54 11.68
N ALA A 381 2.32 -21.63 12.33
CA ALA A 381 2.17 -21.88 13.77
C ALA A 381 2.97 -20.92 14.68
N ALA A 382 3.22 -19.68 14.22
CA ALA A 382 4.00 -18.71 14.97
C ALA A 382 3.11 -17.79 15.83
N SER A 383 3.72 -17.19 16.86
CA SER A 383 3.07 -16.23 17.76
C SER A 383 2.84 -14.86 17.13
N ALA A 384 3.60 -14.51 16.08
CA ALA A 384 3.57 -13.18 15.48
C ALA A 384 4.08 -13.20 14.03
N GLY A 385 3.91 -12.08 13.34
CA GLY A 385 4.47 -11.86 12.02
C GLY A 385 4.70 -10.37 11.74
N TRP A 386 5.86 -10.08 11.19
CA TRP A 386 6.25 -8.79 10.59
C TRP A 386 5.14 -8.23 9.71
N THR A 387 4.95 -6.93 9.73
CA THR A 387 4.05 -6.27 8.78
C THR A 387 4.58 -4.91 8.37
N ARG A 388 4.32 -4.52 7.11
CA ARG A 388 4.44 -3.13 6.68
C ARG A 388 3.07 -2.47 6.87
N ALA A 389 2.87 -1.93 8.06
CA ALA A 389 1.63 -1.27 8.43
C ALA A 389 1.54 0.09 7.74
N VAL A 390 0.39 0.40 7.14
CA VAL A 390 0.15 1.68 6.46
C VAL A 390 -1.22 2.26 6.79
N ALA A 391 -1.30 3.58 6.88
CA ALA A 391 -2.56 4.31 6.85
C ALA A 391 -2.87 4.75 5.41
N ILE A 392 -4.11 4.55 4.97
CA ILE A 392 -4.57 4.81 3.61
C ILE A 392 -5.70 5.84 3.67
N PHE A 393 -5.48 6.97 3.01
CA PHE A 393 -6.47 8.01 2.80
C PHE A 393 -7.03 7.86 1.39
N ASP A 394 -8.29 7.42 1.32
CA ASP A 394 -8.99 7.20 0.05
C ASP A 394 -10.51 7.26 0.30
N ASP A 395 -11.16 8.31 -0.18
CA ASP A 395 -12.61 8.53 0.01
C ASP A 395 -13.45 7.35 -0.49
N ARG A 396 -12.94 6.57 -1.46
CA ARG A 396 -13.62 5.40 -2.02
C ARG A 396 -13.73 4.24 -1.04
N LEU A 397 -12.87 4.17 -0.03
CA LEU A 397 -12.94 3.14 1.01
C LEU A 397 -14.08 3.41 2.00
N PHE A 398 -14.50 4.67 2.14
CA PHE A 398 -15.61 5.08 3.01
C PHE A 398 -16.94 5.20 2.27
N ALA A 399 -16.95 5.07 0.94
CA ALA A 399 -18.16 5.11 0.16
C ALA A 399 -19.04 3.89 0.51
N PRO A 400 -20.35 4.07 0.77
CA PRO A 400 -21.25 2.94 0.93
C PRO A 400 -21.24 2.09 -0.35
N ALA A 401 -21.15 0.78 -0.18
CA ALA A 401 -21.08 -0.22 -1.24
C ALA A 401 -22.33 -0.23 -2.14
#